data_AF-A0A7J2T807-F1
#
_entry.id   AF-A0A7J2T807-F1
#
_cell.length_a   1.000
_cell.length_b   1.000
_cell.length_c   1.000
_cell.angle_alpha   90.00
_cell.angle_beta   90.00
_cell.angle_gamma   90.00
#
_symmetry.space_group_name_H-M   'P 1'
#
loop_
_entity.id
_entity.type
_entity.pdbx_description
1 polymer ?
#
loop_
_entity_poly.entity_id
_entity_poly.type
_entity_poly.pdbx_seq_one_letter_code
_entity_poly.pdbx_strand_id
1 'polypeptide(L)'
;MIEFKVAKAFCLLSFVIFLFVGFYFFLFPKSLEIVILETGKLLKVERGDEINFWRSLTFAYMMTIAFLALLIASNVTIYWRFLIVLFIAKVSSSSAALTFFLSGGGFYSLVITFVDFPLALFFIGLYLWIWKNRIMG
;
A
#
# COMPACT_ATOMS: atom_id res chain seq x y z
N MET A 1 -1.85 6.55 30.45
CA MET A 1 -1.98 5.90 29.11
C MET A 1 -1.04 6.61 28.15
N ILE A 2 -0.07 5.91 27.56
CA ILE A 2 0.80 6.50 26.54
C ILE A 2 -0.05 6.79 25.29
N GLU A 3 -0.23 8.05 24.94
CA GLU A 3 -0.94 8.44 23.72
C GLU A 3 0.00 8.36 22.51
N PHE A 4 -0.22 7.36 21.64
CA PHE A 4 0.54 7.19 20.40
C PHE A 4 0.03 8.14 19.29
N LYS A 5 0.13 9.46 19.51
CA LYS A 5 -0.37 10.50 18.58
C LYS A 5 0.23 10.40 17.19
N VAL A 6 1.53 10.12 17.10
CA VAL A 6 2.24 9.96 15.82
C VAL A 6 1.69 8.78 15.02
N ALA A 7 1.53 7.62 15.66
CA ALA A 7 0.96 6.44 15.00
C ALA A 7 -0.48 6.69 14.53
N LYS A 8 -1.29 7.36 15.36
CA LYS A 8 -2.66 7.74 15.01
C LYS A 8 -2.71 8.65 13.78
N ALA A 9 -1.94 9.74 13.79
CA ALA A 9 -1.90 10.68 12.67
C ALA A 9 -1.45 10.01 11.38
N PHE A 10 -0.41 9.17 11.46
CA PHE A 10 0.10 8.46 10.29
C PHE A 10 -0.89 7.45 9.73
N CYS A 11 -1.58 6.68 10.59
CA CYS A 11 -2.61 5.74 10.14
C CYS A 11 -3.80 6.47 9.51
N LEU A 12 -4.18 7.64 10.03
CA LEU A 12 -5.25 8.46 9.45
C LEU A 12 -4.84 9.04 8.09
N LEU A 13 -3.60 9.53 7.96
CA LEU A 13 -3.05 9.96 6.68
C LEU A 13 -3.04 8.80 5.67
N SER A 14 -2.59 7.62 6.10
CA SER A 14 -2.57 6.40 5.27
C SER A 14 -3.97 6.01 4.82
N PHE A 15 -4.98 6.10 5.70
CA PHE A 15 -6.39 5.88 5.34
C PHE A 15 -6.81 6.81 4.20
N VAL A 16 -6.58 8.12 4.33
CA VAL A 16 -6.97 9.11 3.31
C VAL A 16 -6.27 8.83 1.98
N ILE A 17 -4.95 8.58 2.01
CA ILE A 17 -4.16 8.30 0.80
C ILE A 17 -4.64 7.02 0.12
N PHE A 18 -4.75 5.91 0.85
CA PHE A 18 -5.15 4.62 0.24
C PHE A 18 -6.59 4.66 -0.28
N LEU A 19 -7.48 5.35 0.43
CA LEU A 19 -8.85 5.57 -0.03
C LEU A 19 -8.86 6.37 -1.34
N PHE A 20 -8.12 7.48 -1.39
CA PHE A 20 -8.01 8.29 -2.60
C PHE A 20 -7.41 7.51 -3.77
N VAL A 21 -6.32 6.78 -3.54
CA VAL A 21 -5.65 5.95 -4.56
C VAL A 21 -6.59 4.85 -5.07
N GLY A 22 -7.32 4.17 -4.17
CA GLY A 22 -8.33 3.18 -4.53
C GLY A 22 -9.40 3.77 -5.45
N PHE A 23 -10.05 4.86 -5.04
CA PHE A 23 -11.06 5.52 -5.87
C PHE A 23 -10.51 6.07 -7.17
N TYR A 24 -9.29 6.62 -7.17
CA TYR A 24 -8.64 7.12 -8.37
C TYR A 24 -8.47 6.02 -9.41
N PHE A 25 -7.93 4.86 -9.01
CA PHE A 25 -7.77 3.71 -9.90
C PHE A 25 -9.10 3.11 -10.38
N PHE A 26 -10.14 3.21 -9.56
CA PHE A 26 -11.48 2.73 -9.93
C PHE A 26 -12.19 3.67 -10.91
N LEU A 27 -12.16 4.99 -10.66
CA LEU A 27 -12.91 6.00 -11.41
C LEU A 27 -12.20 6.46 -12.69
N PHE A 28 -10.87 6.40 -12.75
CA PHE A 28 -10.07 6.86 -13.89
C PHE A 28 -9.29 5.72 -14.57
N PRO A 29 -9.98 4.68 -15.07
CA PRO A 29 -9.31 3.51 -15.64
C PRO A 29 -8.53 3.83 -16.92
N LYS A 30 -8.98 4.83 -17.70
CA LYS A 30 -8.32 5.24 -18.95
C LYS A 30 -6.94 5.87 -18.69
N SER A 31 -6.79 6.62 -17.61
CA SER A 31 -5.49 7.22 -17.23
C SER A 31 -4.48 6.15 -16.85
N LEU A 32 -4.93 5.11 -16.14
CA LEU A 32 -4.15 3.90 -15.86
C LEU A 32 -3.77 3.16 -17.14
N GLU A 33 -4.74 2.97 -18.04
CA GLU A 33 -4.50 2.30 -19.31
C GLU A 33 -3.46 3.01 -20.16
N ILE A 34 -3.51 4.34 -20.25
CA ILE A 34 -2.54 5.14 -21.00
C ILE A 34 -1.15 5.01 -20.40
N VAL A 35 -1.01 5.13 -19.07
CA VAL A 35 0.30 4.98 -18.41
C VAL A 35 0.86 3.56 -18.60
N ILE A 36 0.02 2.53 -18.49
CA ILE A 36 0.42 1.14 -18.73
C ILE A 36 0.78 0.92 -20.21
N LEU A 37 0.01 1.50 -21.14
CA LEU A 37 0.25 1.41 -22.59
C LEU A 37 1.52 2.13 -23.03
N GLU A 38 1.75 3.34 -22.55
CA GLU A 38 2.95 4.12 -22.89
C GLU A 38 4.20 3.45 -22.32
N THR A 39 4.11 2.94 -21.08
CA THR A 39 5.23 2.19 -20.49
C THR A 39 5.46 0.85 -21.19
N GLY A 40 4.40 0.15 -21.60
CA GLY A 40 4.49 -1.12 -22.34
C GLY A 40 5.02 -0.94 -23.77
N LYS A 41 4.63 0.14 -24.46
CA LYS A 41 5.16 0.50 -25.79
C LYS A 41 6.63 0.87 -25.75
N LEU A 42 7.07 1.61 -24.72
CA LEU A 42 8.47 1.98 -24.54
C LEU A 42 9.38 0.74 -24.41
N LEU A 43 8.85 -0.37 -23.89
CA LEU A 43 9.62 -1.56 -23.52
C LEU A 43 9.27 -2.81 -24.36
N LYS A 44 8.44 -2.69 -25.40
CA LYS A 44 8.01 -3.78 -26.30
C LYS A 44 7.37 -4.98 -25.57
N VAL A 45 6.51 -4.71 -24.59
CA VAL A 45 5.78 -5.75 -23.83
C VAL A 45 4.32 -5.75 -24.26
N GLU A 46 3.81 -6.91 -24.68
CA GLU A 46 2.40 -7.08 -25.08
C GLU A 46 1.46 -7.17 -23.87
N ARG A 47 0.21 -6.73 -24.07
CA ARG A 47 -0.85 -6.72 -23.04
C ARG A 47 -1.35 -8.14 -22.73
N GLY A 48 -1.81 -8.34 -21.50
CA GLY A 48 -2.73 -9.45 -21.14
C GLY A 48 -4.17 -8.96 -20.95
N ASP A 49 -5.15 -9.81 -21.24
CA ASP A 49 -6.61 -9.51 -21.26
C ASP A 49 -7.25 -9.32 -19.87
N GLU A 50 -6.48 -9.33 -18.79
CA GLU A 50 -7.01 -9.40 -17.41
C GLU A 50 -7.19 -8.04 -16.71
N ILE A 51 -7.16 -6.93 -17.43
CA ILE A 51 -7.06 -5.59 -16.81
C ILE A 51 -8.21 -5.26 -15.84
N ASN A 52 -9.42 -5.78 -16.11
CA ASN A 52 -10.58 -5.59 -15.24
C ASN A 52 -10.45 -6.38 -13.93
N PHE A 53 -9.88 -7.59 -13.97
CA PHE A 53 -9.60 -8.39 -12.79
C PHE A 53 -8.59 -7.67 -11.89
N TRP A 54 -7.46 -7.25 -12.44
CA TRP A 54 -6.43 -6.52 -11.70
C TRP A 54 -6.94 -5.21 -11.11
N ARG A 55 -7.76 -4.45 -11.86
CA ARG A 55 -8.39 -3.22 -11.35
C ARG A 55 -9.29 -3.50 -10.15
N SER A 56 -10.15 -4.52 -10.23
CA SER A 56 -11.06 -4.88 -9.14
C SER A 56 -10.30 -5.34 -7.89
N LEU A 57 -9.23 -6.12 -8.09
CA LEU A 57 -8.36 -6.59 -7.02
C LEU A 57 -7.61 -5.43 -6.34
N THR A 58 -7.02 -4.52 -7.12
CA THR A 58 -6.35 -3.32 -6.59
C THR A 58 -7.31 -2.46 -5.80
N PHE A 59 -8.53 -2.23 -6.30
CA PHE A 59 -9.52 -1.43 -5.57
C PHE A 59 -9.89 -2.09 -4.23
N ALA A 60 -10.28 -3.37 -4.25
CA ALA A 60 -10.65 -4.10 -3.04
C ALA A 60 -9.52 -4.11 -2.01
N TYR A 61 -8.28 -4.31 -2.46
CA TYR A 61 -7.10 -4.28 -1.63
C TYR A 61 -6.85 -2.91 -1.00
N MET A 62 -6.89 -1.83 -1.79
CA MET A 62 -6.69 -0.46 -1.31
C MET A 62 -7.75 -0.05 -0.28
N MET A 63 -9.02 -0.41 -0.51
CA MET A 63 -10.10 -0.16 0.45
C MET A 63 -9.87 -0.94 1.76
N THR A 64 -9.44 -2.20 1.67
CA THR A 64 -9.17 -3.03 2.85
C THR A 64 -8.05 -2.43 3.71
N ILE A 65 -6.91 -2.07 3.11
CA ILE A 65 -5.79 -1.48 3.87
C ILE A 65 -6.12 -0.07 4.38
N ALA A 66 -6.95 0.70 3.66
CA ALA A 66 -7.42 2.00 4.11
C ALA A 66 -8.24 1.87 5.40
N PHE A 67 -9.27 1.03 5.39
CA PHE A 67 -10.13 0.83 6.56
C PHE A 67 -9.39 0.15 7.72
N LEU A 68 -8.39 -0.70 7.43
CA LEU A 68 -7.52 -1.22 8.47
C LEU A 68 -6.67 -0.12 9.13
N ALA A 69 -6.15 0.82 8.34
CA ALA A 69 -5.44 1.98 8.87
C ALA A 69 -6.38 2.87 9.70
N LEU A 70 -7.63 3.08 9.27
CA LEU A 70 -8.64 3.79 10.07
C LEU A 70 -8.96 3.07 11.37
N LEU A 71 -9.12 1.74 11.36
CA LEU A 71 -9.36 0.93 12.55
C LEU A 71 -8.23 1.13 13.56
N ILE A 72 -6.97 1.06 13.11
CA ILE A 72 -5.80 1.31 13.96
C ILE A 72 -5.81 2.76 14.50
N ALA A 73 -6.13 3.74 13.65
CA ALA A 73 -6.19 5.14 14.04
C ALA A 73 -7.29 5.44 15.08
N SER A 74 -8.41 4.72 15.03
CA SER A 74 -9.52 4.87 15.98
C SER A 74 -9.10 4.57 17.40
N ASN A 75 -8.28 3.52 17.58
CA ASN A 75 -7.76 3.12 18.87
C ASN A 75 -6.42 2.38 18.72
N VAL A 76 -5.33 3.14 18.67
CA VAL A 76 -3.98 2.59 18.52
C VAL A 76 -3.62 1.67 19.68
N THR A 77 -4.08 1.96 20.91
CA THR A 77 -3.73 1.15 22.08
C THR A 77 -4.34 -0.24 22.00
N ILE A 78 -5.54 -0.41 21.43
CA ILE A 78 -6.14 -1.73 21.26
C ILE A 78 -5.63 -2.42 19.99
N TYR A 79 -5.56 -1.68 18.87
CA TYR A 79 -5.40 -2.26 17.54
C TYR A 79 -3.98 -2.25 16.97
N TRP A 80 -2.96 -1.80 17.73
CA TRP A 80 -1.57 -1.70 17.23
C TRP A 80 -1.02 -2.97 16.59
N ARG A 81 -1.46 -4.16 17.01
CA ARG A 81 -0.99 -5.44 16.44
C ARG A 81 -1.35 -5.56 14.95
N PHE A 82 -2.42 -4.92 14.50
CA PHE A 82 -2.81 -4.89 13.08
C PHE A 82 -1.85 -4.08 12.19
N LEU A 83 -0.92 -3.30 12.76
CA LEU A 83 0.17 -2.69 11.98
C LEU A 83 1.00 -3.74 11.23
N ILE A 84 1.11 -4.97 11.76
CA ILE A 84 1.82 -6.05 11.08
C ILE A 84 1.13 -6.44 9.76
N VAL A 85 -0.19 -6.32 9.70
CA VAL A 85 -0.97 -6.62 8.49
C VAL A 85 -0.73 -5.53 7.43
N LEU A 86 -0.64 -4.25 7.83
CA LEU A 86 -0.25 -3.17 6.93
C LEU A 86 1.20 -3.31 6.43
N PHE A 87 2.10 -3.78 7.29
CA PHE A 87 3.46 -4.14 6.90
C PHE A 87 3.47 -5.26 5.86
N ILE A 88 2.81 -6.39 6.12
CA ILE A 88 2.74 -7.54 5.19
C ILE A 88 2.13 -7.11 3.86
N ALA A 89 1.07 -6.32 3.91
CA ALA A 89 0.45 -5.74 2.72
C ALA A 89 1.49 -4.98 1.88
N LYS A 90 2.22 -4.04 2.47
CA LYS A 90 3.18 -3.23 1.73
C LYS A 90 4.43 -4.00 1.28
N VAL A 91 4.93 -4.94 2.08
CA VAL A 91 6.01 -5.85 1.65
C VAL A 91 5.56 -6.66 0.45
N SER A 92 4.42 -7.34 0.53
CA SER A 92 3.93 -8.19 -0.57
C SER A 92 3.73 -7.40 -1.87
N SER A 93 3.17 -6.20 -1.80
CA SER A 93 3.03 -5.29 -2.96
C SER A 93 4.38 -4.88 -3.54
N SER A 94 5.33 -4.46 -2.70
CA SER A 94 6.67 -4.06 -3.16
C SER A 94 7.49 -5.23 -3.74
N SER A 95 7.39 -6.42 -3.14
CA SER A 95 8.07 -7.62 -3.64
C SER A 95 7.46 -8.08 -4.96
N ALA A 96 6.13 -8.11 -5.08
CA ALA A 96 5.45 -8.44 -6.33
C ALA A 96 5.83 -7.47 -7.45
N ALA A 97 5.84 -6.17 -7.16
CA ALA A 97 6.21 -5.14 -8.12
C ALA A 97 7.70 -5.26 -8.53
N LEU A 98 8.60 -5.56 -7.59
CA LEU A 98 10.00 -5.82 -7.91
C LEU A 98 10.17 -7.05 -8.80
N THR A 99 9.49 -8.16 -8.48
CA THR A 99 9.49 -9.36 -9.31
C THR A 99 8.98 -9.06 -10.71
N PHE A 100 7.87 -8.32 -10.84
CA PHE A 100 7.37 -7.92 -12.14
C PHE A 100 8.39 -7.10 -12.91
N PHE A 101 9.04 -6.12 -12.29
CA PHE A 101 10.10 -5.36 -12.96
C PHE A 101 11.24 -6.25 -13.45
N LEU A 102 11.74 -7.16 -12.60
CA LEU A 102 12.83 -8.08 -12.95
C LEU A 102 12.45 -9.08 -14.05
N SER A 103 11.17 -9.44 -14.16
CA SER A 103 10.62 -10.33 -15.19
C SER A 103 10.20 -9.61 -16.49
N GLY A 104 10.62 -8.35 -16.69
CA GLY A 104 10.32 -7.58 -17.90
C GLY A 104 9.07 -6.70 -17.81
N GLY A 105 8.54 -6.47 -16.61
CA GLY A 105 7.47 -5.51 -16.34
C GLY A 105 7.94 -4.06 -16.47
N GLY A 106 6.99 -3.13 -16.57
CA GLY A 106 7.28 -1.73 -16.82
C GLY A 106 7.93 -0.99 -15.63
N PHE A 107 8.53 0.17 -15.92
CA PHE A 107 9.18 1.05 -14.91
C PHE A 107 8.25 1.45 -13.75
N TYR A 108 6.94 1.50 -13.99
CA TYR A 108 5.94 1.74 -12.93
C TYR A 108 6.03 0.71 -11.80
N SER A 109 6.39 -0.54 -12.08
CA SER A 109 6.57 -1.58 -11.07
C SER A 109 7.72 -1.25 -10.13
N LEU A 110 8.80 -0.65 -10.66
CA LEU A 110 9.91 -0.16 -9.85
C LEU A 110 9.48 1.02 -8.98
N VAL A 111 8.70 1.97 -9.52
CA VAL A 111 8.13 3.08 -8.73
C VAL A 111 7.27 2.56 -7.58
N ILE A 112 6.41 1.57 -7.82
CA ILE A 112 5.58 0.94 -6.78
C ILE A 112 6.48 0.34 -5.69
N THR A 113 7.54 -0.39 -6.05
CA THR A 113 8.49 -0.94 -5.08
C THR A 113 9.10 0.15 -4.20
N PHE A 114 9.57 1.25 -4.80
CA PHE A 114 10.20 2.35 -4.06
C PHE A 114 9.22 3.17 -3.20
N VAL A 115 7.92 3.14 -3.49
CA VAL A 115 6.89 3.78 -2.66
C VAL A 115 6.43 2.85 -1.53
N ASP A 116 6.12 1.59 -1.85
CA ASP A 116 5.53 0.66 -0.90
C ASP A 116 6.56 0.09 0.09
N PHE A 117 7.83 -0.11 -0.31
CA PHE A 117 8.85 -0.65 0.59
C PHE A 117 9.16 0.27 1.78
N PRO A 118 9.40 1.59 1.60
CA PRO A 118 9.56 2.51 2.74
C PRO A 118 8.32 2.58 3.64
N LEU A 119 7.12 2.52 3.05
CA LEU A 119 5.87 2.45 3.83
C LEU A 119 5.81 1.19 4.69
N ALA A 120 6.23 0.05 4.15
CA ALA A 120 6.34 -1.19 4.92
C ALA A 120 7.30 -1.01 6.11
N LEU A 121 8.51 -0.50 5.87
CA LEU A 121 9.49 -0.23 6.92
C LEU A 121 8.94 0.72 8.00
N PHE A 122 8.14 1.69 7.60
CA PHE A 122 7.50 2.60 8.54
C PHE A 122 6.46 1.89 9.42
N PHE A 123 5.60 1.04 8.84
CA PHE A 123 4.59 0.29 9.61
C PHE A 123 5.23 -0.68 10.62
N ILE A 124 6.29 -1.39 10.24
CA ILE A 124 7.01 -2.26 11.18
C ILE A 124 7.77 -1.43 12.24
N GLY A 125 8.32 -0.26 11.85
CA GLY A 125 8.92 0.69 12.79
C GLY A 125 7.92 1.18 13.85
N LEU A 126 6.71 1.56 13.44
CA LEU A 126 5.63 1.94 14.35
C LEU A 126 5.25 0.76 15.27
N TYR A 127 5.12 -0.44 14.72
CA TYR A 127 4.80 -1.64 15.49
C TYR A 127 5.84 -1.89 16.60
N LEU A 128 7.13 -1.89 16.24
CA LEU A 128 8.23 -2.09 17.18
C LEU A 128 8.33 -0.98 18.21
N TRP A 129 8.11 0.28 17.80
CA TRP A 129 8.10 1.43 18.71
C TRP A 129 6.97 1.33 19.75
N ILE A 130 5.76 1.01 19.33
CA ILE A 130 4.62 0.83 20.25
C ILE A 130 4.88 -0.36 21.17
N TRP A 131 5.37 -1.47 20.64
CA TRP A 131 5.70 -2.67 21.40
C TRP A 131 6.73 -2.37 22.49
N LYS A 132 7.82 -1.68 22.13
CA LYS A 132 8.89 -1.26 23.05
C LYS A 132 8.36 -0.42 24.21
N ASN A 133 7.57 0.61 23.89
CA ASN A 133 7.01 1.51 24.90
C ASN A 133 5.97 0.85 25.82
N ARG A 134 5.34 -0.26 25.37
CA ARG A 134 4.38 -1.03 26.17
C ARG A 134 5.03 -2.05 27.11
N ILE A 135 6.22 -2.51 26.79
CA ILE A 135 6.97 -3.44 27.65
C ILE A 135 7.74 -2.68 28.71
N MET A 136 8.27 -1.50 28.36
CA MET A 136 9.13 -0.70 29.25
C MET A 136 8.41 0.36 30.09
N GLY A 137 7.11 0.59 29.85
CA GLY A 137 6.30 1.58 30.57
C GLY A 137 5.11 0.93 31.25
#